data_AF-A0A0C3Q5H0-F1
#
_entry.id   AF-A0A0C3Q5H0-F1
#
_cell.length_a   1.000
_cell.length_b   1.000
_cell.length_c   1.000
_cell.angle_alpha   90.00
_cell.angle_beta   90.00
_cell.angle_gamma   90.00
#
_symmetry.space_group_name_H-M   'P 1'
#
loop_
_entity.id
_entity.type
_entity.pdbx_description
1 polymer ?
#
loop_
_entity_poly.entity_id
_entity_poly.type
_entity_poly.pdbx_seq_one_letter_code
_entity_poly.pdbx_strand_id
1 'polypeptide(L)'
;MADPTPDPRFKYIPFGTDHPVFKGIDGVEAEEWVCAIRQKALSLRRQRDNDWIADFASTCFVGDALRWYEDLDEDTQRDWRKLRLALLAQWPAPSQRDQAAPPNPQTQSAIIPTPAAAPPVNTDGTRIGRIRIIATDNRTGSITFSGYVSRTINTFGCHVATKDLAEALVVRVESDGAGPSQLKMENSSSGLKWLGVSWAFPQPQMTSGSTQFGYLAAVAENDDNSSCGKHGLMRSAIWNVDSMANKNLRGIWSSPGLPPYDLATVYHSDHKIIDLVAGSASFINANSGWYTAALEWDEI
;
A
#
# COMPACT_ATOMS: atom_id res chain seq x y z
N MET A 1 -7.93 -53.29 -11.91
CA MET A 1 -6.94 -52.20 -12.01
C MET A 1 -7.15 -51.32 -10.80
N ALA A 2 -6.30 -51.47 -9.79
CA ALA A 2 -6.38 -50.67 -8.57
C ALA A 2 -5.50 -49.43 -8.76
N ASP A 3 -6.10 -48.28 -8.46
CA ASP A 3 -5.52 -46.94 -8.50
C ASP A 3 -4.39 -46.81 -7.46
N PRO A 4 -3.17 -46.37 -7.81
CA PRO A 4 -2.08 -46.26 -6.85
C PRO A 4 -2.33 -45.06 -5.92
N THR A 5 -2.64 -45.35 -4.67
CA THR A 5 -2.69 -44.38 -3.57
C THR A 5 -1.32 -43.72 -3.39
N PRO A 6 -1.22 -42.37 -3.40
CA PRO A 6 0.05 -41.67 -3.24
C PRO A 6 0.63 -41.83 -1.83
N ASP A 7 1.96 -42.02 -1.76
CA ASP A 7 2.75 -42.24 -0.55
C ASP A 7 2.68 -41.01 0.41
N PRO A 8 2.30 -41.19 1.68
CA PRO A 8 2.16 -40.10 2.66
C PRO A 8 3.46 -39.42 3.07
N ARG A 9 4.63 -39.86 2.59
CA ARG A 9 5.92 -39.20 2.88
C ARG A 9 6.28 -38.07 1.93
N PHE A 10 5.68 -38.00 0.75
CA PHE A 10 5.82 -36.87 -0.16
C PHE A 10 4.59 -35.96 -0.04
N LYS A 11 4.55 -35.17 1.04
CA LYS A 11 3.69 -33.99 1.05
C LYS A 11 4.21 -33.07 -0.05
N TYR A 12 3.51 -33.02 -1.18
CA TYR A 12 3.59 -31.88 -2.08
C TYR A 12 3.22 -30.67 -1.21
N ILE A 13 4.19 -29.83 -0.87
CA ILE A 13 3.94 -28.58 -0.18
C ILE A 13 3.52 -27.63 -1.31
N PRO A 14 2.23 -27.34 -1.51
CA PRO A 14 1.88 -26.26 -2.41
C PRO A 14 2.58 -25.00 -1.89
N PHE A 15 3.32 -24.31 -2.76
CA PHE A 15 3.93 -23.02 -2.44
C PHE A 15 2.82 -22.10 -1.91
N GLY A 16 2.76 -21.99 -0.59
CA GLY A 16 1.75 -21.22 0.13
C GLY A 16 2.00 -19.73 -0.09
N THR A 17 0.92 -18.97 -0.05
CA THR A 17 0.75 -17.52 -0.29
C THR A 17 1.56 -16.57 0.61
N ASP A 18 2.66 -17.03 1.19
CA ASP A 18 3.57 -16.30 2.08
C ASP A 18 5.01 -16.23 1.53
N HIS A 19 5.22 -16.74 0.31
CA HIS A 19 6.51 -16.81 -0.37
C HIS A 19 6.46 -15.99 -1.66
N PRO A 20 7.30 -14.95 -1.80
CA PRO A 20 7.30 -14.10 -2.98
C PRO A 20 7.79 -14.90 -4.17
N VAL A 21 6.92 -15.17 -5.14
CA VAL A 21 7.27 -15.96 -6.34
C VAL A 21 7.78 -15.03 -7.44
N PHE A 22 8.89 -15.37 -8.09
CA PHE A 22 9.42 -14.66 -9.26
C PHE A 22 9.37 -15.51 -10.51
N LYS A 23 8.71 -15.02 -11.55
CA LYS A 23 8.55 -15.72 -12.83
C LYS A 23 9.50 -15.24 -13.91
N GLY A 24 10.04 -14.03 -13.79
CA GLY A 24 11.00 -13.46 -14.75
C GLY A 24 10.34 -12.84 -15.99
N ILE A 25 9.20 -12.17 -15.79
CA ILE A 25 8.36 -11.59 -16.84
C ILE A 25 8.95 -10.25 -17.32
N ASP A 26 9.28 -9.33 -16.41
CA ASP A 26 9.82 -8.02 -16.75
C ASP A 26 10.63 -7.39 -15.60
N GLY A 27 11.23 -6.21 -15.87
CA GLY A 27 12.02 -5.46 -14.89
C GLY A 27 11.20 -4.91 -13.72
N VAL A 28 9.88 -4.74 -13.88
CA VAL A 28 8.99 -4.26 -12.81
C VAL A 28 8.74 -5.38 -11.81
N GLU A 29 8.43 -6.60 -12.29
CA GLU A 29 8.33 -7.80 -11.44
C GLU A 29 9.64 -8.06 -10.70
N ALA A 30 10.79 -7.84 -11.36
CA ALA A 30 12.11 -8.01 -10.76
C ALA A 30 12.36 -7.06 -9.58
N GLU A 31 11.98 -5.79 -9.72
CA GLU A 31 12.10 -4.78 -8.65
C GLU A 31 11.13 -5.04 -7.49
N GLU A 32 9.87 -5.37 -7.80
CA GLU A 32 8.83 -5.71 -6.83
C GLU A 32 9.24 -6.95 -6.01
N TRP A 33 9.76 -7.97 -6.67
CA TRP A 33 10.22 -9.19 -6.01
C TRP A 33 11.44 -8.96 -5.11
N VAL A 34 12.43 -8.19 -5.56
CA VAL A 34 13.57 -7.79 -4.72
C VAL A 34 13.11 -7.01 -3.48
N CYS A 35 12.10 -6.15 -3.64
CA CYS A 35 11.50 -5.43 -2.52
C CYS A 35 10.81 -6.40 -1.53
N ALA A 36 10.03 -7.36 -2.04
CA ALA A 36 9.35 -8.35 -1.22
C ALA A 36 10.32 -9.22 -0.41
N ILE A 37 11.44 -9.66 -1.00
CA ILE A 37 12.48 -10.41 -0.27
C ILE A 37 13.10 -9.57 0.86
N ARG A 38 13.35 -8.28 0.61
CA ARG A 38 13.89 -7.37 1.63
C ARG A 38 12.93 -7.13 2.77
N GLN A 39 11.64 -6.97 2.47
CA GLN A 39 10.61 -6.82 3.48
C GLN A 39 10.48 -8.08 4.33
N LYS A 40 10.60 -9.27 3.73
CA LYS A 40 10.62 -10.55 4.45
C LYS A 40 11.87 -10.71 5.33
N ALA A 41 13.04 -10.36 4.82
CA ALA A 41 14.28 -10.38 5.60
C ALA A 41 14.20 -9.41 6.79
N LEU A 42 13.57 -8.24 6.62
CA LEU A 42 13.36 -7.26 7.68
C LEU A 42 12.37 -7.74 8.75
N SER A 43 11.25 -8.35 8.35
CA SER A 43 10.25 -8.87 9.30
C SER A 43 10.80 -10.00 10.17
N LEU A 44 11.75 -10.77 9.64
CA LEU A 44 12.46 -11.83 10.36
C LEU A 44 13.73 -11.34 11.08
N ARG A 45 14.03 -10.02 11.03
CA ARG A 45 15.26 -9.40 11.56
C ARG A 45 16.57 -10.01 11.03
N ARG A 46 16.53 -10.56 9.81
CA ARG A 46 17.66 -11.18 9.08
C ARG A 46 18.15 -10.32 7.92
N GLN A 47 17.87 -9.03 7.92
CA GLN A 47 18.21 -8.10 6.83
C GLN A 47 19.73 -7.92 6.57
N ARG A 48 20.59 -8.43 7.46
CA ARG A 48 22.07 -8.41 7.30
C ARG A 48 22.65 -9.79 6.99
N ASP A 49 21.82 -10.82 6.94
CA ASP A 49 22.23 -12.21 6.73
C ASP A 49 22.20 -12.53 5.23
N ASN A 50 23.30 -12.25 4.54
CA ASN A 50 23.38 -12.33 3.07
C ASN A 50 23.12 -13.73 2.54
N ASP A 51 23.69 -14.74 3.20
CA ASP A 51 23.59 -16.15 2.81
C ASP A 51 22.17 -16.65 3.03
N TRP A 52 21.55 -16.31 4.16
CA TRP A 52 20.15 -16.65 4.41
C TRP A 52 19.21 -16.00 3.40
N ILE A 53 19.47 -14.76 2.99
CA ILE A 53 18.63 -14.10 1.97
C ILE A 53 18.80 -14.78 0.60
N ALA A 54 20.02 -15.19 0.23
CA ALA A 54 20.28 -15.92 -1.00
C ALA A 54 19.58 -17.30 -1.01
N ASP A 55 19.69 -18.05 0.10
CA ASP A 55 19.00 -19.34 0.28
C ASP A 55 17.48 -19.17 0.25
N PHE A 56 16.95 -18.09 0.82
CA PHE A 56 15.52 -17.82 0.75
C PHE A 56 15.09 -17.44 -0.67
N ALA A 57 15.86 -16.59 -1.35
CA ALA A 57 15.61 -16.17 -2.72
C ALA A 57 15.61 -17.34 -3.71
N SER A 58 16.49 -18.33 -3.53
CA SER A 58 16.57 -19.50 -4.40
C SER A 58 15.26 -20.30 -4.43
N THR A 59 14.57 -20.39 -3.28
CA THR A 59 13.27 -21.09 -3.16
C THR A 59 12.09 -20.38 -3.83
N CYS A 60 12.31 -19.14 -4.26
CA CYS A 60 11.28 -18.23 -4.74
C CYS A 60 11.24 -18.14 -6.27
N PHE A 61 12.23 -18.71 -6.98
CA PHE A 61 12.26 -18.73 -8.44
C PHE A 61 11.36 -19.83 -9.01
N VAL A 62 10.57 -19.48 -10.02
CA VAL A 62 9.76 -20.45 -10.78
C VAL A 62 9.83 -20.18 -12.27
N GLY A 63 9.50 -21.19 -13.08
CA GLY A 63 9.40 -21.02 -14.54
C GLY A 63 10.73 -20.64 -15.18
N ASP A 64 10.71 -19.61 -16.03
CA ASP A 64 11.90 -19.18 -16.79
C ASP A 64 12.95 -18.52 -15.88
N ALA A 65 12.54 -17.87 -14.80
CA ALA A 65 13.47 -17.34 -13.81
C ALA A 65 14.25 -18.43 -13.05
N LEU A 66 13.64 -19.60 -12.82
CA LEU A 66 14.34 -20.73 -12.19
C LEU A 66 15.41 -21.30 -13.12
N ARG A 67 15.12 -21.40 -14.43
CA ARG A 67 16.11 -21.87 -15.43
C ARG A 67 17.28 -20.90 -15.53
N TRP A 68 17.00 -19.60 -15.52
CA TRP A 68 18.05 -18.58 -15.49
C TRP A 68 18.90 -18.66 -14.21
N TYR A 69 18.29 -18.88 -13.04
CA TYR A 69 19.01 -19.01 -11.77
C TYR A 69 19.98 -20.19 -11.76
N GLU A 70 19.55 -21.36 -12.27
CA GLU A 70 20.39 -22.58 -12.37
C GLU A 70 21.58 -22.40 -13.33
N ASP A 71 21.49 -21.50 -14.32
CA ASP A 71 22.58 -21.19 -15.26
C ASP A 71 23.64 -20.22 -14.67
N LEU A 72 23.41 -19.62 -13.50
CA LEU A 72 24.38 -18.74 -12.83
C LEU A 72 25.50 -19.54 -12.14
N ASP A 73 26.65 -18.90 -11.94
CA ASP A 73 27.76 -19.50 -11.18
C ASP A 73 27.42 -19.64 -9.68
N GLU A 74 27.98 -20.66 -9.03
CA GLU A 74 27.70 -21.01 -7.62
C GLU A 74 28.03 -19.85 -6.65
N ASP A 75 29.03 -19.02 -6.99
CA ASP A 75 29.40 -17.83 -6.23
C ASP A 75 28.35 -16.71 -6.34
N THR A 76 27.68 -16.58 -7.48
CA THR A 76 26.57 -15.65 -7.70
C THR A 76 25.27 -16.17 -7.07
N GLN A 77 25.03 -17.48 -7.11
CA GLN A 77 23.84 -18.10 -6.51
C GLN A 77 23.79 -17.97 -4.98
N ARG A 78 24.96 -18.03 -4.31
CA ARG A 78 25.07 -17.95 -2.84
C ARG A 78 25.20 -16.54 -2.28
N ASP A 79 25.48 -15.54 -3.13
CA ASP A 79 25.65 -14.16 -2.69
C ASP A 79 24.47 -13.30 -3.16
N TRP A 80 23.60 -12.91 -2.21
CA TRP A 80 22.43 -12.08 -2.50
C TRP A 80 22.79 -10.75 -3.20
N ARG A 81 23.95 -10.16 -2.93
CA ARG A 81 24.38 -8.93 -3.60
C ARG A 81 24.69 -9.17 -5.08
N LYS A 82 25.38 -10.27 -5.38
CA LYS A 82 25.68 -10.66 -6.77
C LYS A 82 24.43 -11.09 -7.50
N LEU A 83 23.60 -11.91 -6.85
CA LEU A 83 22.31 -12.36 -7.39
C LEU A 83 21.40 -11.18 -7.75
N ARG A 84 21.29 -10.17 -6.88
CA ARG A 84 20.52 -8.97 -7.16
C ARG A 84 21.06 -8.19 -8.37
N LEU A 85 22.39 -8.05 -8.49
CA LEU A 85 23.00 -7.33 -9.61
C LEU A 85 22.77 -8.08 -10.93
N ALA A 86 22.93 -9.40 -10.94
CA ALA A 86 22.65 -10.25 -12.10
C ALA A 86 21.16 -10.16 -12.50
N LEU A 87 20.26 -10.16 -11.53
CA LEU A 87 18.82 -10.06 -11.75
C LEU A 87 18.41 -8.73 -12.39
N LEU A 88 18.94 -7.60 -11.88
CA LEU A 88 18.67 -6.27 -12.44
C LEU A 88 19.35 -6.05 -13.81
N ALA A 89 20.39 -6.82 -14.15
CA ALA A 89 21.01 -6.80 -15.47
C ALA A 89 20.22 -7.62 -16.49
N GLN A 90 19.66 -8.75 -16.07
CA GLN A 90 18.86 -9.64 -16.92
C GLN A 90 17.47 -9.05 -17.23
N TRP A 91 16.84 -8.40 -16.24
CA TRP A 91 15.56 -7.71 -16.40
C TRP A 91 15.73 -6.21 -16.08
N PRO A 92 16.28 -5.43 -17.01
CA PRO A 92 16.47 -4.00 -16.79
C PRO A 92 15.13 -3.27 -16.73
N ALA A 93 15.06 -2.23 -15.91
CA ALA A 93 13.89 -1.36 -15.84
C ALA A 93 13.58 -0.73 -17.22
N PRO A 94 12.30 -0.52 -17.57
CA PRO A 94 11.92 0.15 -18.80
C PRO A 94 12.57 1.55 -18.83
N SER A 95 13.49 1.74 -19.77
CA SER A 95 14.29 2.96 -19.87
C SER A 95 13.40 4.14 -20.28
N GLN A 96 13.26 5.14 -19.40
CA GLN A 96 12.70 6.47 -19.73
C GLN A 96 13.55 7.28 -20.74
N ARG A 97 14.53 6.66 -21.43
CA ARG A 97 15.53 7.34 -22.27
C ARG A 97 15.38 7.17 -23.80
N ASP A 98 14.31 6.54 -24.27
CA ASP A 98 14.09 6.34 -25.73
C ASP A 98 12.95 7.18 -26.34
N GLN A 99 12.52 8.27 -25.70
CA GLN A 99 11.69 9.29 -26.37
C GLN A 99 12.56 10.40 -27.01
N ALA A 100 12.96 10.11 -28.25
CA ALA A 100 13.29 10.98 -29.38
C ALA A 100 13.57 12.48 -29.09
N ALA A 101 14.85 12.84 -29.15
CA ALA A 101 15.27 14.19 -29.55
C ALA A 101 15.20 14.33 -31.09
N PRO A 102 14.77 15.48 -31.65
CA PRO A 102 15.10 15.88 -33.01
C PRO A 102 16.40 16.72 -33.07
N PRO A 103 17.04 16.85 -34.25
CA PRO A 103 18.42 17.32 -34.39
C PRO A 103 18.58 18.86 -34.52
N ASN A 104 19.77 19.31 -34.12
CA ASN A 104 20.46 20.62 -34.20
C ASN A 104 20.36 21.36 -35.58
N PRO A 105 20.75 22.66 -35.80
CA PRO A 105 21.96 23.32 -35.23
C PRO A 105 21.97 24.87 -34.96
N GLN A 106 22.77 25.25 -33.95
CA GLN A 106 23.75 26.37 -33.88
C GLN A 106 23.36 27.88 -33.90
N THR A 107 23.89 28.53 -32.84
CA THR A 107 24.61 29.84 -32.75
C THR A 107 23.90 31.20 -32.58
N GLN A 108 24.26 31.81 -31.42
CA GLN A 108 24.64 33.21 -31.15
C GLN A 108 23.58 34.27 -30.75
N SER A 109 23.61 34.56 -29.44
CA SER A 109 23.54 35.84 -28.71
C SER A 109 22.85 37.07 -29.33
N ALA A 110 21.85 37.62 -28.63
CA ALA A 110 21.82 39.02 -28.16
C ALA A 110 20.52 39.38 -27.40
N ILE A 111 20.70 39.90 -26.18
CA ILE A 111 19.92 40.93 -25.46
C ILE A 111 18.41 40.68 -25.24
N ILE A 112 18.05 40.37 -23.99
CA ILE A 112 16.66 40.51 -23.49
C ILE A 112 16.66 41.68 -22.48
N PRO A 113 15.82 42.71 -22.66
CA PRO A 113 15.60 43.74 -21.65
C PRO A 113 14.76 43.16 -20.50
N THR A 114 15.04 43.61 -19.27
CA THR A 114 14.30 43.24 -18.05
C THR A 114 12.80 43.49 -18.20
N PRO A 115 11.94 42.54 -17.79
CA PRO A 115 10.65 42.89 -17.22
C PRO A 115 10.38 42.19 -15.89
N ALA A 116 9.80 42.99 -14.99
CA ALA A 116 8.84 42.69 -13.94
C ALA A 116 9.03 41.45 -13.05
N ALA A 117 9.07 41.72 -11.75
CA ALA A 117 8.97 40.74 -10.67
C ALA A 117 7.92 39.66 -10.97
N ALA A 118 8.38 38.42 -11.01
CA ALA A 118 7.50 37.27 -11.03
C ALA A 118 6.59 37.31 -9.79
N PRO A 119 5.29 37.00 -9.92
CA PRO A 119 4.47 36.72 -8.74
C PRO A 119 5.13 35.58 -7.95
N PRO A 120 4.95 35.53 -6.61
CA PRO A 120 5.49 34.45 -5.81
C PRO A 120 5.04 33.12 -6.43
N VAL A 121 6.00 32.27 -6.77
CA VAL A 121 5.73 30.87 -7.04
C VAL A 121 5.15 30.33 -5.75
N ASN A 122 3.82 30.21 -5.69
CA ASN A 122 3.16 29.37 -4.69
C ASN A 122 3.56 27.94 -5.03
N THR A 123 4.71 27.50 -4.52
CA THR A 123 5.05 26.10 -4.30
C THR A 123 4.22 25.58 -3.13
N ASP A 124 2.89 25.69 -3.20
CA ASP A 124 2.02 24.92 -2.33
C ASP A 124 1.70 23.64 -3.08
N GLY A 125 2.47 22.59 -2.78
CA GLY A 125 2.29 21.21 -3.27
C GLY A 125 1.01 20.58 -2.73
N THR A 126 -0.11 21.29 -2.82
CA THR A 126 -1.42 20.86 -2.37
C THR A 126 -1.93 19.78 -3.32
N ARG A 127 -1.91 18.53 -2.86
CA ARG A 127 -2.40 17.37 -3.63
C ARG A 127 -3.88 17.19 -3.34
N ILE A 128 -4.71 17.20 -4.39
CA ILE A 128 -6.14 16.94 -4.30
C ILE A 128 -6.42 15.64 -5.05
N GLY A 129 -7.25 14.78 -4.48
CA GLY A 129 -7.54 13.48 -5.06
C GLY A 129 -8.75 12.81 -4.44
N ARG A 130 -9.00 11.59 -4.88
CA ARG A 130 -9.98 10.66 -4.34
C ARG A 130 -9.26 9.47 -3.73
N ILE A 131 -9.97 8.74 -2.88
CA ILE A 131 -9.45 7.52 -2.26
C ILE A 131 -10.14 6.33 -2.90
N ARG A 132 -9.40 5.60 -3.72
CA ARG A 132 -9.84 4.36 -4.34
C ARG A 132 -9.67 3.21 -3.35
N ILE A 133 -10.61 2.27 -3.38
CA ILE A 133 -10.62 1.07 -2.54
C ILE A 133 -10.55 -0.14 -3.46
N ILE A 134 -9.58 -1.01 -3.23
CA ILE A 134 -9.48 -2.31 -3.89
C ILE A 134 -9.54 -3.38 -2.80
N ALA A 135 -10.66 -4.09 -2.72
CA ALA A 135 -10.83 -5.21 -1.81
C ALA A 135 -10.60 -6.54 -2.55
N THR A 136 -9.87 -7.43 -1.89
CA THR A 136 -9.43 -8.71 -2.44
C THR A 136 -9.79 -9.83 -1.48
N ASP A 137 -10.34 -10.91 -2.02
CA ASP A 137 -10.54 -12.15 -1.29
C ASP A 137 -9.18 -12.82 -1.06
N ASN A 138 -8.82 -12.97 0.22
CA ASN A 138 -7.56 -13.58 0.62
C ASN A 138 -7.46 -15.07 0.28
N ARG A 139 -8.59 -15.76 0.05
CA ARG A 139 -8.62 -17.18 -0.31
C ARG A 139 -8.42 -17.40 -1.81
N THR A 140 -9.00 -16.51 -2.62
CA THR A 140 -9.03 -16.66 -4.08
C THR A 140 -8.10 -15.70 -4.81
N GLY A 141 -7.58 -14.67 -4.13
CA GLY A 141 -6.83 -13.57 -4.73
C GLY A 141 -7.67 -12.67 -5.65
N SER A 142 -8.98 -12.90 -5.74
CA SER A 142 -9.86 -12.18 -6.65
C SER A 142 -10.30 -10.85 -6.07
N ILE A 143 -10.34 -9.81 -6.89
CA ILE A 143 -10.88 -8.50 -6.50
C ILE A 143 -12.39 -8.66 -6.27
N THR A 144 -12.83 -8.47 -5.03
CA THR A 144 -14.25 -8.52 -4.63
C THR A 144 -14.91 -7.16 -4.76
N PHE A 145 -14.13 -6.09 -4.64
CA PHE A 145 -14.61 -4.73 -4.80
C PHE A 145 -13.52 -3.81 -5.37
N SER A 146 -13.89 -2.96 -6.32
CA SER A 146 -13.10 -1.81 -6.78
C SER A 146 -14.05 -0.62 -6.86
N GLY A 147 -13.73 0.46 -6.15
CA GLY A 147 -14.54 1.67 -6.07
C GLY A 147 -13.83 2.76 -5.29
N TYR A 148 -14.58 3.65 -4.64
CA TYR A 148 -14.09 4.82 -3.93
C TYR A 148 -14.69 4.94 -2.54
N VAL A 149 -14.02 5.69 -1.66
CA VAL A 149 -14.63 6.17 -0.40
C VAL A 149 -15.76 7.14 -0.76
N SER A 150 -16.93 6.97 -0.16
CA SER A 150 -18.10 7.80 -0.41
C SER A 150 -18.03 9.13 0.34
N ARG A 151 -18.50 10.20 -0.29
CA ARG A 151 -18.70 11.52 0.35
C ARG A 151 -19.84 11.51 1.37
N THR A 152 -20.75 10.55 1.26
CA THR A 152 -21.88 10.38 2.17
C THR A 152 -21.52 9.43 3.30
N ILE A 153 -21.90 9.81 4.52
CA ILE A 153 -21.79 8.96 5.69
C ILE A 153 -23.05 8.10 5.85
N ASN A 154 -22.90 6.88 6.37
CA ASN A 154 -24.02 6.00 6.66
C ASN A 154 -24.74 6.39 7.98
N THR A 155 -25.73 5.61 8.38
CA THR A 155 -26.50 5.82 9.64
C THR A 155 -25.65 5.67 10.90
N PHE A 156 -24.47 5.05 10.83
CA PHE A 156 -23.51 4.97 11.92
C PHE A 156 -22.52 6.14 11.93
N GLY A 157 -22.62 7.03 10.94
CA GLY A 157 -21.74 8.18 10.77
C GLY A 157 -20.37 7.84 10.19
N CYS A 158 -20.21 6.69 9.54
CA CYS A 158 -18.97 6.25 8.91
C CYS A 158 -19.01 6.49 7.40
N HIS A 159 -17.85 6.75 6.80
CA HIS A 159 -17.70 6.70 5.36
C HIS A 159 -17.80 5.25 4.86
N VAL A 160 -18.48 5.05 3.74
CA VAL A 160 -18.70 3.74 3.12
C VAL A 160 -18.09 3.69 1.73
N ALA A 161 -17.99 2.50 1.13
CA ALA A 161 -17.53 2.37 -0.24
C ALA A 161 -18.66 2.65 -1.25
N THR A 162 -18.32 3.27 -2.38
CA THR A 162 -19.21 3.53 -3.51
C THR A 162 -18.53 3.16 -4.84
N LYS A 163 -19.32 2.81 -5.85
CA LYS A 163 -18.84 2.68 -7.24
C LYS A 163 -19.19 3.91 -8.08
N ASP A 164 -20.05 4.78 -7.55
CA ASP A 164 -20.45 6.01 -8.22
C ASP A 164 -19.39 7.09 -7.98
N LEU A 165 -18.77 7.55 -9.07
CA LEU A 165 -17.74 8.57 -9.04
C LEU A 165 -18.28 9.93 -8.59
N ALA A 166 -19.57 10.23 -8.84
CA ALA A 166 -20.21 11.46 -8.37
C ALA A 166 -20.36 11.50 -6.85
N GLU A 167 -20.47 10.32 -6.23
CA GLU A 167 -20.53 10.13 -4.78
C GLU A 167 -19.15 9.91 -4.16
N ALA A 168 -18.06 9.97 -4.94
CA ALA A 168 -16.72 9.78 -4.39
C ALA A 168 -16.27 10.98 -3.53
N LEU A 169 -15.65 10.67 -2.40
CA LEU A 169 -15.05 11.64 -1.49
C LEU A 169 -13.81 12.25 -2.14
N VAL A 170 -13.77 13.57 -2.20
CA VAL A 170 -12.61 14.36 -2.60
C VAL A 170 -11.89 14.83 -1.35
N VAL A 171 -10.59 14.58 -1.31
CA VAL A 171 -9.71 14.94 -0.20
C VAL A 171 -8.51 15.73 -0.68
N ARG A 172 -8.01 16.59 0.19
CA ARG A 172 -6.78 17.34 0.03
C ARG A 172 -5.77 16.90 1.08
N VAL A 173 -4.54 16.67 0.65
CA VAL A 173 -3.43 16.41 1.57
C VAL A 173 -2.95 17.72 2.15
N GLU A 174 -2.98 17.83 3.48
CA GLU A 174 -2.30 18.88 4.23
C GLU A 174 -1.18 18.20 5.03
N SER A 175 0.06 18.53 4.69
CA SER A 175 1.27 17.96 5.30
C SER A 175 2.11 19.08 5.90
N ASP A 176 2.61 18.85 7.11
CA ASP A 176 3.55 19.72 7.82
C ASP A 176 5.03 19.37 7.53
N GLY A 177 5.28 18.39 6.65
CA GLY A 177 6.60 18.01 6.17
C GLY A 177 7.35 16.99 7.03
N ALA A 178 6.82 16.57 8.19
CA ALA A 178 7.48 15.59 9.05
C ALA A 178 6.50 14.71 9.85
N GLY A 179 5.64 13.95 9.17
CA GLY A 179 4.77 12.99 9.85
C GLY A 179 3.60 12.47 9.02
N PRO A 180 2.70 11.69 9.64
CA PRO A 180 1.41 11.38 9.06
C PRO A 180 0.67 12.69 8.73
N SER A 181 0.21 12.80 7.49
CA SER A 181 -0.52 13.95 6.99
C SER A 181 -1.99 13.90 7.40
N GLN A 182 -2.65 15.06 7.37
CA GLN A 182 -4.10 15.15 7.49
C GLN A 182 -4.72 15.16 6.09
N LEU A 183 -5.90 14.54 5.98
CA LEU A 183 -6.69 14.54 4.75
C LEU A 183 -7.94 15.37 4.98
N LYS A 184 -7.95 16.58 4.41
CA LYS A 184 -9.11 17.46 4.47
C LYS A 184 -10.16 17.01 3.47
N MET A 185 -11.39 16.84 3.91
CA MET A 185 -12.51 16.46 3.06
C MET A 185 -13.15 17.70 2.44
N GLU A 186 -13.27 17.71 1.11
CA GLU A 186 -13.76 18.86 0.35
C GLU A 186 -15.28 18.80 0.10
N ASN A 187 -15.85 17.59 0.02
CA ASN A 187 -17.25 17.39 -0.39
C ASN A 187 -18.05 16.46 0.56
N SER A 188 -17.52 16.16 1.75
CA SER A 188 -18.16 15.28 2.73
C SER A 188 -19.48 15.85 3.25
N SER A 189 -20.44 14.98 3.58
CA SER A 189 -21.71 15.34 4.22
C SER A 189 -21.66 15.45 5.75
N SER A 190 -20.52 15.17 6.40
CA SER A 190 -20.40 14.99 7.86
C SER A 190 -20.34 16.27 8.69
N GLY A 191 -20.26 17.45 8.09
CA GLY A 191 -20.05 18.74 8.79
C GLY A 191 -18.65 18.91 9.41
N LEU A 192 -17.96 17.82 9.74
CA LEU A 192 -16.55 17.76 10.11
C LEU A 192 -15.63 17.80 8.87
N LYS A 193 -14.40 18.28 9.06
CA LYS A 193 -13.48 18.64 7.96
C LYS A 193 -12.43 17.60 7.62
N TRP A 194 -12.10 16.67 8.52
CA TRP A 194 -10.94 15.80 8.35
C TRP A 194 -11.35 14.34 8.25
N LEU A 195 -10.76 13.61 7.32
CA LEU A 195 -10.88 12.17 7.27
C LEU A 195 -9.94 11.55 8.30
N GLY A 196 -10.42 10.58 9.07
CA GLY A 196 -9.63 9.93 10.10
C GLY A 196 -10.20 8.57 10.48
N VAL A 197 -9.74 8.08 11.63
CA VAL A 197 -10.22 6.84 12.24
C VAL A 197 -10.85 7.14 13.59
N SER A 198 -11.99 6.50 13.85
CA SER A 198 -12.64 6.48 15.15
C SER A 198 -12.78 5.04 15.63
N TRP A 199 -12.07 4.69 16.71
CA TRP A 199 -12.04 3.32 17.22
C TRP A 199 -13.40 2.91 17.80
N ALA A 200 -13.80 1.67 17.56
CA ALA A 200 -14.99 1.10 18.21
C ALA A 200 -14.78 0.89 19.73
N PHE A 201 -13.53 0.95 20.19
CA PHE A 201 -13.10 0.65 21.55
C PHE A 201 -12.39 1.86 22.18
N PRO A 202 -12.62 2.16 23.48
CA PRO A 202 -11.97 3.26 24.20
C PRO A 202 -10.45 3.20 24.22
N GLN A 203 -9.88 2.00 24.25
CA GLN A 203 -8.43 1.77 24.27
C GLN A 203 -8.11 0.61 23.34
N PRO A 204 -7.84 0.88 22.05
CA PRO A 204 -7.62 -0.18 21.07
C PRO A 204 -6.32 -0.93 21.35
N GLN A 205 -6.37 -2.26 21.32
CA GLN A 205 -5.21 -3.11 21.41
C GLN A 205 -4.54 -3.24 20.04
N MET A 206 -3.34 -2.66 19.91
CA MET A 206 -2.53 -2.67 18.69
C MET A 206 -1.53 -3.82 18.68
N THR A 207 -2.01 -5.03 18.98
CA THR A 207 -1.17 -6.24 19.00
C THR A 207 -1.49 -7.15 17.82
N SER A 208 -0.48 -7.91 17.36
CA SER A 208 -0.69 -8.99 16.40
C SER A 208 -1.70 -9.98 16.98
N GLY A 209 -2.78 -10.27 16.25
CA GLY A 209 -3.89 -11.09 16.74
C GLY A 209 -5.15 -10.32 17.13
N SER A 210 -5.06 -9.00 17.32
CA SER A 210 -6.20 -8.17 17.71
C SER A 210 -7.29 -8.18 16.64
N THR A 211 -8.54 -8.33 17.08
CA THR A 211 -9.74 -8.18 16.24
C THR A 211 -10.44 -6.85 16.47
N GLN A 212 -9.79 -5.92 17.17
CA GLN A 212 -10.31 -4.58 17.39
C GLN A 212 -10.10 -3.73 16.15
N PHE A 213 -11.03 -2.82 15.92
CA PHE A 213 -11.14 -2.08 14.67
C PHE A 213 -11.60 -0.64 14.91
N GLY A 214 -11.25 0.22 13.98
CA GLY A 214 -11.69 1.60 13.91
C GLY A 214 -12.35 1.90 12.58
N TYR A 215 -13.43 2.67 12.64
CA TYR A 215 -14.19 3.07 11.48
C TYR A 215 -13.48 4.19 10.73
N LEU A 216 -13.53 4.13 9.40
CA LEU A 216 -13.22 5.29 8.58
C LEU A 216 -14.31 6.35 8.76
N ALA A 217 -13.96 7.48 9.38
CA ALA A 217 -14.93 8.47 9.83
C ALA A 217 -14.41 9.89 9.59
N ALA A 218 -15.33 10.86 9.65
CA ALA A 218 -14.95 12.25 9.73
C ALA A 218 -14.59 12.58 11.18
N VAL A 219 -13.51 13.33 11.38
CA VAL A 219 -12.93 13.65 12.69
C VAL A 219 -12.71 15.16 12.77
N ALA A 220 -12.85 15.71 13.98
CA ALA A 220 -12.51 17.09 14.28
C ALA A 220 -10.98 17.30 14.27
N GLU A 221 -10.53 18.54 14.04
CA GLU A 221 -9.11 18.87 13.92
C GLU A 221 -8.31 18.59 15.20
N ASN A 222 -8.94 18.78 16.34
CA ASN A 222 -8.40 18.54 17.67
C ASN A 222 -8.63 17.09 18.17
N ASP A 223 -9.14 16.21 17.29
CA ASP A 223 -9.37 14.79 17.57
C ASP A 223 -10.32 14.53 18.77
N ASP A 224 -11.20 15.47 19.11
CA ASP A 224 -12.13 15.36 20.25
C ASP A 224 -13.54 14.87 19.86
N ASN A 225 -13.86 14.86 18.57
CA ASN A 225 -15.17 14.53 18.04
C ASN A 225 -15.07 13.82 16.69
N SER A 226 -16.04 12.94 16.43
CA SER A 226 -16.14 12.12 15.23
C SER A 226 -17.58 12.07 14.76
N SER A 227 -17.79 11.93 13.45
CA SER A 227 -19.11 11.67 12.89
C SER A 227 -19.64 10.31 13.31
N CYS A 228 -18.75 9.38 13.64
CA CYS A 228 -19.13 8.06 14.12
C CYS A 228 -19.63 8.16 15.57
N GLY A 229 -20.79 7.56 15.87
CA GLY A 229 -21.38 7.53 17.21
C GLY A 229 -20.63 6.66 18.24
N LYS A 230 -19.34 6.39 18.01
CA LYS A 230 -18.48 5.56 18.86
C LYS A 230 -17.50 6.46 19.61
N HIS A 231 -17.34 6.17 20.90
CA HIS A 231 -16.54 7.00 21.81
C HIS A 231 -15.12 6.43 22.04
N GLY A 232 -14.57 5.72 21.06
CA GLY A 232 -13.17 5.31 21.11
C GLY A 232 -12.22 6.46 20.90
N LEU A 233 -10.91 6.18 21.01
CA LEU A 233 -9.90 7.12 20.53
C LEU A 233 -10.16 7.44 19.06
N MET A 234 -9.90 8.68 18.65
CA MET A 234 -10.04 9.11 17.26
C MET A 234 -8.86 9.96 16.87
N ARG A 235 -8.47 9.90 15.60
CA ARG A 235 -7.40 10.73 15.04
C ARG A 235 -7.61 11.01 13.56
N SER A 236 -7.35 12.26 13.17
CA SER A 236 -7.34 12.74 11.79
C SER A 236 -5.96 12.68 11.13
N ALA A 237 -4.89 12.96 11.90
CA ALA A 237 -3.50 12.97 11.44
C ALA A 237 -2.88 11.56 11.48
N ILE A 238 -3.33 10.69 10.58
CA ILE A 238 -2.87 9.30 10.49
C ILE A 238 -2.42 8.91 9.09
N TRP A 239 -2.53 9.78 8.09
CA TRP A 239 -2.44 9.34 6.70
C TRP A 239 -1.03 9.49 6.15
N ASN A 240 -0.44 8.38 5.73
CA ASN A 240 0.76 8.40 4.92
C ASN A 240 0.35 8.23 3.45
N VAL A 241 0.51 9.31 2.67
CA VAL A 241 0.30 9.32 1.23
C VAL A 241 1.66 9.11 0.59
N ASP A 242 1.95 7.90 0.13
CA ASP A 242 3.26 7.58 -0.45
C ASP A 242 3.59 8.53 -1.62
N SER A 243 4.86 8.89 -1.76
CA SER A 243 5.35 9.77 -2.82
C SER A 243 5.16 9.09 -4.17
N MET A 244 4.35 9.71 -5.04
CA MET A 244 4.04 9.52 -6.48
C MET A 244 4.18 8.14 -7.20
N ALA A 245 5.02 7.21 -6.77
CA ALA A 245 5.25 5.92 -7.44
C ALA A 245 4.18 4.88 -7.12
N ASN A 246 3.79 4.73 -5.84
CA ASN A 246 3.00 3.56 -5.42
C ASN A 246 1.51 3.82 -5.25
N LYS A 247 1.08 5.09 -5.31
CA LYS A 247 -0.31 5.54 -5.04
C LYS A 247 -0.90 4.97 -3.74
N ASN A 248 -0.11 4.42 -2.83
CA ASN A 248 -0.64 3.70 -1.68
C ASN A 248 -0.96 4.69 -0.56
N LEU A 249 -2.18 4.62 -0.05
CA LEU A 249 -2.63 5.39 1.11
C LEU A 249 -2.68 4.46 2.31
N ARG A 250 -1.93 4.79 3.37
CA ARG A 250 -1.88 3.97 4.58
C ARG A 250 -2.21 4.78 5.82
N GLY A 251 -2.95 4.16 6.74
CA GLY A 251 -3.16 4.71 8.08
C GLY A 251 -2.00 4.29 8.99
N ILE A 252 -1.37 5.25 9.65
CA ILE A 252 -0.37 5.04 10.69
C ILE A 252 -0.96 5.53 12.00
N TRP A 253 -1.12 4.61 12.95
CA TRP A 253 -1.58 4.94 14.29
C TRP A 253 -0.41 5.08 15.25
N SER A 254 -0.27 6.24 15.88
CA SER A 254 0.67 6.44 16.97
C SER A 254 -0.07 6.61 18.30
N SER A 255 0.51 6.10 19.38
CA SER A 255 0.00 6.31 20.74
C SER A 255 1.17 6.72 21.64
N PRO A 256 0.96 7.61 22.63
CA PRO A 256 2.04 8.04 23.49
C PRO A 256 2.75 6.84 24.14
N GLY A 257 4.08 6.80 24.01
CA GLY A 257 4.90 5.73 24.59
C GLY A 257 4.95 4.42 23.80
N LEU A 258 4.29 4.34 22.63
CA LEU A 258 4.37 3.19 21.73
C LEU A 258 4.90 3.61 20.35
N PRO A 259 5.62 2.73 19.63
CA PRO A 259 6.01 3.00 18.25
C PRO A 259 4.77 3.18 17.35
N PRO A 260 4.87 3.90 16.23
CA PRO A 260 3.80 3.96 15.24
C PRO A 260 3.49 2.57 14.69
N TYR A 261 2.21 2.30 14.44
CA TYR A 261 1.69 1.06 13.89
C TYR A 261 1.04 1.31 12.54
N ASP A 262 1.40 0.51 11.54
CA ASP A 262 0.68 0.48 10.27
C ASP A 262 -0.67 -0.20 10.46
N LEU A 263 -1.73 0.48 10.03
CA LEU A 263 -3.07 -0.06 10.01
C LEU A 263 -3.33 -0.77 8.68
N ALA A 264 -3.86 -1.97 8.75
CA ALA A 264 -4.42 -2.67 7.60
C ALA A 264 -5.87 -2.21 7.37
N THR A 265 -6.27 -2.09 6.11
CA THR A 265 -7.65 -1.80 5.75
C THR A 265 -8.40 -3.09 5.46
N VAL A 266 -9.63 -3.18 5.94
CA VAL A 266 -10.55 -4.29 5.67
C VAL A 266 -11.88 -3.75 5.17
N TYR A 267 -12.55 -4.52 4.34
CA TYR A 267 -13.78 -4.15 3.67
C TYR A 267 -14.88 -5.20 3.90
N HIS A 268 -16.07 -4.76 4.30
CA HIS A 268 -17.26 -5.60 4.39
C HIS A 268 -18.16 -5.39 3.18
N SER A 269 -18.42 -6.45 2.41
CA SER A 269 -19.17 -6.34 1.15
C SER A 269 -20.64 -5.93 1.32
N ASP A 270 -21.38 -6.59 2.23
CA ASP A 270 -22.82 -6.35 2.38
C ASP A 270 -23.16 -4.92 2.85
N HIS A 271 -22.35 -4.40 3.77
CA HIS A 271 -22.58 -3.08 4.38
C HIS A 271 -21.73 -1.98 3.74
N LYS A 272 -20.84 -2.34 2.81
CA LYS A 272 -19.86 -1.45 2.18
C LYS A 272 -19.01 -0.69 3.21
N ILE A 273 -18.74 -1.31 4.37
CA ILE A 273 -18.01 -0.70 5.47
C ILE A 273 -16.51 -0.82 5.22
N ILE A 274 -15.79 0.22 5.59
CA ILE A 274 -14.33 0.30 5.52
C ILE A 274 -13.81 0.51 6.94
N ASP A 275 -13.05 -0.47 7.43
CA ASP A 275 -12.47 -0.42 8.75
C ASP A 275 -10.94 -0.52 8.68
N LEU A 276 -10.29 0.04 9.70
CA LEU A 276 -8.86 -0.05 9.92
C LEU A 276 -8.58 -0.90 11.15
N VAL A 277 -7.62 -1.82 11.03
CA VAL A 277 -7.26 -2.82 12.04
C VAL A 277 -5.75 -2.91 12.18
N ALA A 278 -5.27 -3.37 13.33
CA ALA A 278 -3.83 -3.59 13.55
C ALA A 278 -3.25 -4.70 12.67
N GLY A 279 -4.08 -5.65 12.23
CA GLY A 279 -3.70 -6.69 11.28
C GLY A 279 -4.92 -7.37 10.67
N SER A 280 -4.97 -7.48 9.34
CA SER A 280 -6.14 -7.98 8.61
C SER A 280 -6.36 -9.48 8.77
N ALA A 281 -5.29 -10.29 8.88
CA ALA A 281 -5.40 -11.75 8.90
C ALA A 281 -6.24 -12.26 10.09
N SER A 282 -5.91 -11.84 11.31
CA SER A 282 -6.63 -12.26 12.52
C SER A 282 -8.07 -11.74 12.54
N PHE A 283 -8.27 -10.52 12.06
CA PHE A 283 -9.60 -9.92 11.96
C PHE A 283 -10.51 -10.65 10.97
N ILE A 284 -10.02 -10.91 9.75
CA ILE A 284 -10.79 -11.61 8.71
C ILE A 284 -11.07 -13.06 9.10
N ASN A 285 -10.13 -13.74 9.76
CA ASN A 285 -10.34 -15.11 10.23
C ASN A 285 -11.43 -15.18 11.32
N ALA A 286 -11.56 -14.13 12.13
CA ALA A 286 -12.58 -14.05 13.18
C ALA A 286 -13.95 -13.55 12.68
N ASN A 287 -14.01 -12.87 11.52
CA ASN A 287 -15.22 -12.22 11.03
C ASN A 287 -15.49 -12.59 9.57
N SER A 288 -16.56 -13.35 9.32
CA SER A 288 -17.00 -13.68 7.96
C SER A 288 -17.53 -12.45 7.22
N GLY A 289 -17.38 -12.42 5.89
CA GLY A 289 -17.86 -11.32 5.04
C GLY A 289 -16.88 -10.15 4.89
N TRP A 290 -15.71 -10.24 5.54
CA TRP A 290 -14.64 -9.26 5.47
C TRP A 290 -13.53 -9.68 4.52
N TYR A 291 -12.97 -8.68 3.83
CA TYR A 291 -11.93 -8.83 2.84
C TYR A 291 -10.77 -7.89 3.16
N THR A 292 -9.55 -8.25 2.75
CA THR A 292 -8.42 -7.33 2.80
C THR A 292 -8.67 -6.24 1.77
N ALA A 293 -8.39 -4.98 2.12
CA ALA A 293 -8.50 -3.87 1.19
C ALA A 293 -7.21 -3.04 1.16
N ALA A 294 -6.93 -2.46 0.00
CA ALA A 294 -5.94 -1.42 -0.19
C ALA A 294 -6.67 -0.09 -0.44
N LEU A 295 -6.14 0.98 0.15
CA LEU A 295 -6.53 2.35 -0.17
C LEU A 295 -5.48 2.93 -1.13
N GLU A 296 -5.94 3.47 -2.25
CA GLU A 296 -5.09 4.07 -3.27
C GLU A 296 -5.47 5.54 -3.48
N TRP A 297 -4.45 6.36 -3.68
CA TRP A 297 -4.57 7.76 -4.07
C TRP A 297 -4.85 7.86 -5.57
N ASP A 298 -5.98 8.47 -5.91
CA ASP A 298 -6.39 8.77 -7.28
C ASP A 298 -6.43 10.30 -7.46
N GLU A 299 -5.39 10.87 -8.06
CA GLU A 299 -5.25 12.32 -8.24
C GLU A 299 -6.22 12.87 -9.30
N ILE A 300 -6.76 14.08 -9.08
CA ILE A 300 -7.82 14.69 -9.91
C ILE A 300 -7.39 15.98 -10.59
#